data_AF-K3WJ67-F1
#
_entry.id   AF-K3WJ67-F1
#
_cell.length_a   1.000
_cell.length_b   1.000
_cell.length_c   1.000
_cell.angle_alpha   90.00
_cell.angle_beta   90.00
_cell.angle_gamma   90.00
#
_symmetry.space_group_name_H-M   'P 1'
#
loop_
_entity.id
_entity.type
_entity.pdbx_description
1 polymer ?
#
loop_
_entity_poly.entity_id
_entity_poly.type
_entity_poly.pdbx_seq_one_letter_code
_entity_poly.pdbx_strand_id
1 'polypeptide(L)'
;MFRTATSITTAVAAILLLAAGTPIQVNAAFTGKATTYGTNDSSGGACSVRQTPSGINSSYFVAMNKQQYANACGRCISIKGAKATVTAFVADLCNECGQNNLDLSGNLWTAVTGKTPGIEKITWDFVACPSPKPALCLKEGSNANWVAVQAANVRDGVSQLSIAGQPGTMIGTTAFYFANFAKGLSFTNVPVTVTSVGGVKTTYTATLKVNQCTTA
;
A
#
# COMPACT_ATOMS: atom_id res chain seq x y z
N MET A 1 -58.40 -51.05 37.43
CA MET A 1 -57.24 -50.53 38.20
C MET A 1 -56.04 -51.32 37.70
N PHE A 2 -55.01 -50.83 37.02
CA PHE A 2 -54.33 -49.53 36.99
C PHE A 2 -53.90 -49.21 35.54
N ARG A 3 -53.83 -47.92 35.19
CA ARG A 3 -53.31 -47.41 33.91
C ARG A 3 -51.78 -47.21 34.02
N THR A 4 -51.00 -47.75 33.09
CA THR A 4 -49.55 -47.50 33.02
C THR A 4 -49.30 -46.37 32.02
N ALA A 5 -48.71 -45.27 32.50
CA ALA A 5 -48.32 -44.12 31.69
C ALA A 5 -46.85 -44.27 31.26
N THR A 6 -46.58 -44.18 29.96
CA THR A 6 -45.23 -44.23 29.40
C THR A 6 -44.77 -42.80 29.13
N SER A 7 -43.82 -42.30 29.94
CA SER A 7 -43.18 -40.99 29.76
C SER A 7 -42.24 -40.99 28.56
N ILE A 8 -42.40 -40.02 27.67
CA ILE A 8 -41.48 -39.74 26.56
C ILE A 8 -40.44 -38.74 27.07
N THR A 9 -39.18 -39.15 27.19
CA THR A 9 -38.05 -38.27 27.46
C THR A 9 -37.46 -37.74 26.16
N THR A 10 -37.67 -36.46 25.87
CA THR A 10 -37.03 -35.74 24.77
C THR A 10 -35.59 -35.38 25.16
N ALA A 11 -34.60 -35.96 24.47
CA ALA A 11 -33.20 -35.58 24.64
C ALA A 11 -32.92 -34.28 23.86
N VAL A 12 -32.53 -33.21 24.57
CA VAL A 12 -32.10 -31.95 23.97
C VAL A 12 -30.61 -32.05 23.65
N ALA A 13 -30.26 -32.16 22.37
CA ALA A 13 -28.87 -32.13 21.91
C ALA A 13 -28.37 -30.67 21.92
N ALA A 14 -27.43 -30.35 22.81
CA ALA A 14 -26.75 -29.06 22.82
C ALA A 14 -25.71 -29.00 21.69
N ILE A 15 -25.99 -28.23 20.65
CA ILE A 15 -25.04 -27.96 19.56
C ILE A 15 -24.09 -26.86 20.04
N LEU A 16 -22.86 -27.21 20.42
CA LEU A 16 -21.78 -26.24 20.60
C LEU A 16 -21.36 -25.74 19.21
N LEU A 17 -21.72 -24.51 18.86
CA LEU A 17 -21.08 -23.79 17.76
C LEU A 17 -19.66 -23.41 18.19
N LEU A 18 -18.66 -24.17 17.71
CA LEU A 18 -17.28 -23.69 17.72
C LEU A 18 -17.19 -22.54 16.70
N ALA A 19 -17.05 -21.32 17.19
CA ALA A 19 -16.66 -20.18 16.35
C ALA A 19 -15.26 -20.47 15.81
N ALA A 20 -15.16 -20.85 14.52
CA ALA A 20 -13.90 -20.99 13.83
C ALA A 20 -13.28 -19.60 13.67
N GLY A 21 -12.41 -19.21 14.61
CA GLY A 21 -11.59 -18.02 14.46
C GLY A 21 -10.69 -18.18 13.24
N THR A 22 -10.75 -17.24 12.31
CA THR A 22 -9.78 -17.17 11.22
C THR A 22 -8.39 -16.98 11.85
N PRO A 23 -7.38 -17.81 11.50
CA PRO A 23 -6.05 -17.61 12.02
C PRO A 23 -5.58 -16.21 11.60
N ILE A 24 -5.21 -15.39 12.58
CA ILE A 24 -4.52 -14.12 12.32
C ILE A 24 -3.19 -14.49 11.68
N GLN A 25 -3.10 -14.30 10.36
CA GLN A 25 -1.88 -14.50 9.62
C GLN A 25 -0.91 -13.38 10.05
N VAL A 26 -0.09 -13.66 11.07
CA VAL A 26 1.02 -12.78 11.43
C VAL A 26 2.05 -12.95 10.32
N ASN A 27 2.08 -12.00 9.39
CA ASN A 27 3.20 -11.91 8.46
C ASN A 27 4.49 -11.83 9.29
N ALA A 28 5.47 -12.67 8.96
CA ALA A 28 6.73 -12.69 9.68
C ALA A 28 7.49 -11.38 9.41
N ALA A 29 7.77 -10.64 10.47
CA ALA A 29 8.53 -9.40 10.43
C ALA A 29 9.89 -9.57 9.76
N PHE A 30 10.21 -8.67 8.82
CA PHE A 30 11.54 -8.57 8.26
C PHE A 30 12.49 -8.01 9.33
N THR A 31 13.68 -8.58 9.44
CA THR A 31 14.76 -8.05 10.27
C THR A 31 15.88 -7.56 9.37
N GLY A 32 16.32 -6.32 9.58
CA GLY A 32 17.36 -5.69 8.77
C GLY A 32 18.03 -4.52 9.49
N LYS A 33 18.70 -3.68 8.72
CA LYS A 33 19.34 -2.45 9.18
C LYS A 33 18.70 -1.23 8.53
N ALA A 34 18.64 -0.14 9.26
CA ALA A 34 18.28 1.17 8.77
C ALA A 34 19.52 2.04 8.60
N THR A 35 19.56 2.84 7.54
CA THR A 35 20.35 4.07 7.40
C THR A 35 19.40 5.26 7.26
N THR A 36 19.94 6.45 6.96
CA THR A 36 19.12 7.59 6.57
C THR A 36 19.78 8.39 5.45
N TYR A 37 18.96 8.83 4.49
CA TYR A 37 19.33 9.85 3.50
C TYR A 37 18.63 11.15 3.88
N GLY A 38 19.41 12.21 4.11
CA GLY A 38 19.05 13.41 4.88
C GLY A 38 17.94 14.33 4.32
N THR A 39 17.09 13.85 3.41
CA THR A 39 15.89 14.56 2.96
C THR A 39 14.70 14.25 3.86
N ASN A 40 13.76 15.20 3.90
CA ASN A 40 12.44 15.08 4.53
C ASN A 40 11.30 15.35 3.54
N ASP A 41 11.62 15.46 2.26
CA ASP A 41 10.67 15.58 1.16
C ASP A 41 10.76 14.31 0.30
N SER A 42 9.63 13.60 0.17
CA SER A 42 9.52 12.39 -0.63
C SER A 42 9.53 12.67 -2.15
N SER A 43 9.41 13.94 -2.53
CA SER A 43 9.42 14.37 -3.94
C SER A 43 10.75 14.02 -4.60
N GLY A 44 10.69 13.50 -5.82
CA GLY A 44 11.89 13.10 -6.58
C GLY A 44 12.34 11.65 -6.35
N GLY A 45 11.78 10.94 -5.37
CA GLY A 45 12.03 9.51 -5.20
C GLY A 45 11.58 8.68 -6.40
N ALA A 46 12.20 7.52 -6.59
CA ALA A 46 11.99 6.62 -7.72
C ALA A 46 10.51 6.25 -7.96
N CYS A 47 9.70 6.20 -6.91
CA CYS A 47 8.26 5.91 -7.02
C CYS A 47 7.46 7.05 -7.65
N SER A 48 7.99 8.28 -7.70
CA SER A 48 7.26 9.48 -8.14
C SER A 48 5.92 9.63 -7.40
N VAL A 49 5.91 9.43 -6.08
CA VAL A 49 4.70 9.49 -5.24
C VAL A 49 4.10 10.88 -5.33
N ARG A 50 2.82 10.97 -5.71
CA ARG A 50 2.10 12.25 -5.82
C ARG A 50 1.36 12.66 -4.55
N GLN A 51 1.04 11.69 -3.69
CA GLN A 51 0.38 11.96 -2.43
C GLN A 51 0.90 11.01 -1.35
N THR A 52 1.23 11.58 -0.20
CA THR A 52 1.42 10.84 1.04
C THR A 52 0.13 10.10 1.40
N PRO A 53 0.21 8.82 1.81
CA PRO A 53 -0.95 8.13 2.37
C PRO A 53 -1.55 8.90 3.56
N SER A 54 -2.88 8.98 3.61
CA SER A 54 -3.61 9.68 4.67
C SER A 54 -3.27 9.11 6.04
N GLY A 55 -3.15 9.98 7.05
CA GLY A 55 -2.80 9.56 8.41
C GLY A 55 -1.33 9.22 8.64
N ILE A 56 -0.46 9.41 7.63
CA ILE A 56 1.00 9.32 7.78
C ILE A 56 1.60 10.72 7.63
N ASN A 57 2.63 11.03 8.44
CA ASN A 57 3.39 12.26 8.28
C ASN A 57 4.11 12.25 6.91
N SER A 58 4.00 13.32 6.12
CA SER A 58 4.59 13.39 4.78
C SER A 58 6.11 13.27 4.76
N SER A 59 6.77 13.60 5.86
CA SER A 59 8.20 13.39 6.02
C SER A 59 8.58 11.97 6.46
N TYR A 60 7.63 11.05 6.65
CA TYR A 60 7.88 9.66 7.07
C TYR A 60 7.82 8.70 5.89
N PHE A 61 8.93 8.63 5.16
CA PHE A 61 9.08 7.73 4.03
C PHE A 61 10.42 6.99 4.06
N VAL A 62 10.50 5.94 3.26
CA VAL A 62 11.72 5.15 3.07
C VAL A 62 12.07 4.99 1.59
N ALA A 63 13.37 4.83 1.35
CA ALA A 63 13.87 4.14 0.17
C ALA A 63 13.95 2.64 0.47
N MET A 64 13.28 1.84 -0.35
CA MET A 64 13.17 0.39 -0.20
C MET A 64 14.32 -0.30 -0.93
N ASN A 65 14.87 -1.39 -0.36
CA ASN A 65 15.88 -2.19 -1.05
C ASN A 65 15.34 -2.81 -2.34
N LYS A 66 16.23 -3.03 -3.31
CA LYS A 66 15.88 -3.54 -4.64
C LYS A 66 15.11 -4.87 -4.61
N GLN A 67 15.45 -5.77 -3.70
CA GLN A 67 14.86 -7.11 -3.60
C GLN A 67 13.37 -7.07 -3.22
N GLN A 68 12.96 -6.03 -2.48
CA GLN A 68 11.59 -5.86 -2.00
C GLN A 68 10.89 -4.64 -2.61
N TYR A 69 11.47 -4.02 -3.64
CA TYR A 69 10.96 -2.82 -4.28
C TYR A 69 9.73 -3.06 -5.17
N ALA A 70 9.65 -4.23 -5.81
CA ALA A 70 8.55 -4.54 -6.73
C ALA A 70 7.19 -4.41 -6.02
N ASN A 71 6.29 -3.60 -6.60
CA ASN A 71 4.98 -3.25 -6.03
C ASN A 71 5.04 -2.61 -4.64
N ALA A 72 6.18 -2.06 -4.19
CA ALA A 72 6.32 -1.45 -2.88
C ALA A 72 5.84 0.01 -2.85
N CYS A 73 5.98 0.73 -3.96
CA CYS A 73 5.67 2.16 -4.04
C CYS A 73 4.29 2.53 -3.49
N GLY A 74 4.26 3.52 -2.59
CA GLY A 74 3.06 4.01 -1.93
C GLY A 74 2.47 3.06 -0.88
N ARG A 75 3.02 1.86 -0.68
CA ARG A 75 2.60 0.97 0.41
C ARG A 75 3.12 1.49 1.73
N CYS A 76 2.33 1.24 2.76
CA CYS A 76 2.68 1.58 4.13
C CYS A 76 3.47 0.45 4.78
N ILE A 77 4.40 0.84 5.64
CA ILE A 77 5.23 -0.07 6.40
C ILE A 77 5.24 0.37 7.87
N SER A 78 5.26 -0.59 8.78
CA SER A 78 5.46 -0.36 10.21
C SER A 78 6.90 -0.71 10.55
N ILE A 79 7.65 0.23 11.12
CA ILE A 79 9.07 0.08 11.41
C ILE A 79 9.28 0.22 12.90
N LYS A 80 9.82 -0.81 13.54
CA LYS A 80 10.20 -0.83 14.95
C LYS A 80 11.72 -0.64 15.06
N GLY A 81 12.11 0.45 15.71
CA GLY A 81 13.50 0.76 16.08
C GLY A 81 13.68 0.85 17.59
N ALA A 82 14.82 1.42 18.00
CA ALA A 82 15.21 1.53 19.41
C ALA A 82 14.28 2.44 20.23
N LYS A 83 13.69 3.47 19.61
CA LYS A 83 12.85 4.46 20.30
C LYS A 83 11.36 4.14 20.18
N ALA A 84 10.89 3.83 18.97
CA ALA A 84 9.47 3.68 18.71
C ALA A 84 9.18 2.73 17.54
N THR A 85 7.89 2.37 17.43
CA THR A 85 7.33 1.80 16.21
C THR A 85 6.57 2.89 15.47
N VAL A 86 6.92 3.12 14.21
CA VAL A 86 6.40 4.23 13.40
C VAL A 86 5.92 3.71 12.06
N THR A 87 4.73 4.15 11.64
CA THR A 87 4.22 3.88 10.29
C THR A 87 4.77 4.91 9.31
N ALA A 88 5.27 4.42 8.19
CA ALA A 88 5.83 5.20 7.08
C ALA A 88 5.32 4.67 5.74
N PHE A 89 5.72 5.29 4.63
CA PHE A 89 5.41 4.81 3.28
C PHE A 89 6.66 4.67 2.41
N VAL A 90 6.61 3.79 1.41
CA VAL A 90 7.69 3.62 0.45
C VAL A 90 7.59 4.69 -0.64
N ALA A 91 8.62 5.54 -0.74
CA ALA A 91 8.68 6.63 -1.71
C ALA A 91 9.82 6.49 -2.73
N ASP A 92 10.80 5.64 -2.44
CA ASP A 92 12.05 5.62 -3.19
C ASP A 92 12.70 4.24 -3.25
N LEU A 93 13.75 4.11 -4.05
CA LEU A 93 14.55 2.90 -4.26
C LEU A 93 15.98 3.12 -3.75
N CYS A 94 16.42 2.28 -2.82
CA CYS A 94 17.81 2.19 -2.40
C CYS A 94 18.45 1.00 -3.14
N ASN A 95 19.28 1.29 -4.15
CA ASN A 95 19.87 0.25 -5.00
C ASN A 95 20.99 -0.54 -4.29
N GLU A 96 21.70 0.12 -3.40
CA GLU A 96 22.82 -0.38 -2.62
C GLU A 96 22.39 -1.07 -1.32
N CYS A 97 21.14 -0.87 -0.88
CA CYS A 97 20.62 -1.50 0.31
C CYS A 97 20.55 -3.02 0.12
N GLY A 98 21.18 -3.75 1.05
CA GLY A 98 21.00 -5.20 1.16
C GLY A 98 19.55 -5.59 1.47
N GLN A 99 19.21 -6.86 1.27
CA GLN A 99 17.88 -7.39 1.57
C GLN A 99 17.45 -7.06 3.01
N ASN A 100 16.19 -6.67 3.17
CA ASN A 100 15.56 -6.18 4.41
C ASN A 100 16.12 -4.86 4.97
N ASN A 101 17.17 -4.28 4.39
CA ASN A 101 17.63 -2.96 4.80
C ASN A 101 16.74 -1.87 4.20
N LEU A 102 16.58 -0.78 4.94
CA LEU A 102 15.80 0.39 4.54
C LEU A 102 16.66 1.64 4.70
N ASP A 103 16.45 2.62 3.83
CA ASP A 103 17.02 3.96 4.02
C ASP A 103 15.90 4.93 4.41
N LEU A 104 15.95 5.46 5.62
CA LEU A 104 14.86 6.26 6.19
C LEU A 104 15.05 7.74 5.86
N SER A 105 13.96 8.49 5.70
CA SER A 105 14.06 9.96 5.76
C SER A 105 14.60 10.42 7.11
N GLY A 106 15.16 11.64 7.19
CA GLY A 106 15.80 12.13 8.42
C GLY A 106 14.84 12.23 9.63
N ASN A 107 13.62 12.69 9.38
CA ASN A 107 12.58 12.79 10.42
C ASN A 107 12.09 11.42 10.86
N LEU A 108 11.97 10.45 9.94
CA LEU A 108 11.59 9.08 10.29
C LEU A 108 12.70 8.40 11.09
N TRP A 109 13.97 8.58 10.70
CA TRP A 109 15.12 8.10 11.47
C TRP A 109 15.05 8.58 12.92
N THR A 110 14.86 9.88 13.13
CA THR A 110 14.78 10.48 14.47
C THR A 110 13.59 9.95 15.28
N ALA A 111 12.46 9.68 14.62
CA ALA A 111 11.27 9.12 15.25
C ALA A 111 11.47 7.66 15.66
N VAL A 112 12.08 6.85 14.80
CA VAL A 112 12.27 5.40 14.97
C VAL A 112 13.43 5.06 15.90
N THR A 113 14.57 5.75 15.76
CA THR A 113 15.81 5.43 16.48
C THR A 113 16.07 6.36 17.65
N GLY A 114 15.74 7.65 17.53
CA GLY A 114 16.12 8.69 18.49
C GLY A 114 17.62 8.98 18.56
N LYS A 115 18.41 8.50 17.60
CA LYS A 115 19.87 8.56 17.61
C LYS A 115 20.39 9.52 16.53
N THR A 116 21.64 9.91 16.65
CA THR A 116 22.37 10.54 15.53
C THR A 116 22.44 9.59 14.33
N PRO A 117 22.38 10.09 13.08
CA PRO A 117 22.50 9.26 11.88
C PRO A 117 23.67 8.27 11.92
N GLY A 118 23.41 7.04 11.48
CA GLY A 118 24.35 5.93 11.52
C GLY A 118 23.72 4.67 10.93
N ILE A 119 24.00 3.51 11.52
CA ILE A 119 23.39 2.24 11.12
C ILE A 119 22.74 1.60 12.34
N GLU A 120 21.44 1.31 12.26
CA GLU A 120 20.67 0.76 13.38
C GLU A 120 19.91 -0.50 12.99
N LYS A 121 19.80 -1.45 13.91
CA LYS A 121 18.97 -2.65 13.67
C LYS A 121 17.50 -2.26 13.79
N ILE A 122 16.69 -2.73 12.84
CA ILE A 122 15.23 -2.55 12.83
C ILE A 122 14.52 -3.86 12.52
N THR A 123 13.25 -3.92 12.89
CA THR A 123 12.30 -4.90 12.36
C THR A 123 11.15 -4.16 11.69
N TRP A 124 10.63 -4.66 10.58
CA TRP A 124 9.56 -3.99 9.86
C TRP A 124 8.67 -4.95 9.07
N ASP A 125 7.47 -4.48 8.74
CA ASP A 125 6.46 -5.19 7.96
C ASP A 125 5.71 -4.25 7.03
N PHE A 126 5.22 -4.78 5.91
CA PHE A 126 4.17 -4.11 5.16
C PHE A 126 2.85 -4.15 5.93
N VAL A 127 2.18 -3.01 6.02
CA VAL A 127 0.90 -2.86 6.70
C VAL A 127 -0.11 -2.17 5.79
N ALA A 128 -1.40 -2.35 6.09
CA ALA A 128 -2.45 -1.57 5.45
C ALA A 128 -2.24 -0.08 5.73
N CYS A 129 -2.34 0.76 4.70
CA CYS A 129 -2.30 2.19 4.88
C CYS A 129 -3.51 2.68 5.69
N PRO A 130 -3.32 3.55 6.69
CA PRO A 130 -4.41 4.03 7.52
C PRO A 130 -5.34 4.96 6.73
N SER A 131 -6.62 4.98 7.09
CA SER A 131 -7.61 5.94 6.58
C SER A 131 -7.55 6.18 5.05
N PRO A 132 -7.60 5.13 4.21
CA PRO A 132 -7.39 5.26 2.77
C PRO A 132 -8.43 6.21 2.16
N LYS A 133 -7.95 7.18 1.37
CA LYS A 133 -8.77 8.07 0.54
C LYS A 133 -8.21 8.01 -0.89
N PRO A 134 -8.55 6.96 -1.66
CA PRO A 134 -7.96 6.73 -2.97
C PRO A 134 -8.08 7.95 -3.88
N ALA A 135 -7.02 8.21 -4.63
CA ALA A 135 -6.98 9.26 -5.64
C ALA A 135 -6.30 8.76 -6.90
N LEU A 136 -6.76 9.27 -8.05
CA LEU A 136 -6.17 9.00 -9.35
C LEU A 136 -5.37 10.23 -9.78
N CYS A 137 -4.06 10.06 -9.92
CA CYS A 137 -3.15 11.12 -10.30
C CYS A 137 -2.77 10.96 -11.77
N LEU A 138 -3.13 11.93 -12.61
CA LEU A 138 -2.81 11.92 -14.03
C LEU A 138 -1.44 12.58 -14.25
N LYS A 139 -0.51 11.81 -14.83
CA LYS A 139 0.86 12.25 -15.09
C LYS A 139 0.90 13.40 -16.10
N GLU A 140 1.82 14.33 -15.91
CA GLU A 140 2.22 15.27 -16.95
C GLU A 140 2.63 14.54 -18.26
N GLY A 141 2.28 15.14 -19.39
CA GLY A 141 2.45 14.54 -20.73
C GLY A 141 1.29 13.65 -21.18
N SER A 142 0.36 13.30 -20.28
CA SER A 142 -0.86 12.58 -20.67
C SER A 142 -1.72 13.40 -21.63
N ASN A 143 -2.24 12.74 -22.65
CA ASN A 143 -3.16 13.28 -23.66
C ASN A 143 -4.17 12.19 -24.07
N ALA A 144 -5.06 12.48 -25.02
CA ALA A 144 -6.11 11.53 -25.40
C ALA A 144 -5.56 10.17 -25.87
N ASN A 145 -4.35 10.12 -26.43
CA ASN A 145 -3.80 8.90 -27.05
C ASN A 145 -2.83 8.15 -26.14
N TRP A 146 -2.25 8.82 -25.13
CA TRP A 146 -1.34 8.24 -24.15
C TRP A 146 -1.69 8.76 -22.76
N VAL A 147 -2.09 7.86 -21.86
CA VAL A 147 -2.63 8.20 -20.54
C VAL A 147 -1.85 7.46 -19.48
N ALA A 148 -1.23 8.18 -18.54
CA ALA A 148 -0.51 7.58 -17.43
C ALA A 148 -1.10 7.98 -16.07
N VAL A 149 -1.50 6.98 -15.29
CA VAL A 149 -2.18 7.15 -14.01
C VAL A 149 -1.38 6.50 -12.89
N GLN A 150 -1.27 7.18 -11.76
CA GLN A 150 -0.89 6.60 -10.48
C GLN A 150 -2.13 6.53 -9.59
N ALA A 151 -2.42 5.37 -9.02
CA ALA A 151 -3.39 5.26 -7.94
C ALA A 151 -2.68 5.53 -6.61
N ALA A 152 -3.00 6.65 -5.98
CA ALA A 152 -2.42 7.09 -4.73
C ALA A 152 -3.37 6.80 -3.56
N ASN A 153 -2.81 6.74 -2.35
CA ASN A 153 -3.55 6.61 -1.10
C ASN A 153 -4.52 5.39 -1.06
N VAL A 154 -4.12 4.31 -1.71
CA VAL A 154 -4.80 2.99 -1.67
C VAL A 154 -4.35 2.20 -0.45
N ARG A 155 -5.21 1.31 0.05
CA ARG A 155 -4.96 0.57 1.31
C ARG A 155 -3.77 -0.39 1.23
N ASP A 156 -3.72 -1.22 0.20
CA ASP A 156 -2.88 -2.44 0.17
C ASP A 156 -1.77 -2.40 -0.90
N GLY A 157 -1.53 -1.23 -1.49
CA GLY A 157 -0.65 -1.07 -2.65
C GLY A 157 -1.26 -1.50 -3.98
N VAL A 158 -0.50 -1.31 -5.05
CA VAL A 158 -0.92 -1.56 -6.44
C VAL A 158 0.01 -2.59 -7.06
N SER A 159 -0.55 -3.70 -7.54
CA SER A 159 0.18 -4.70 -8.34
C SER A 159 -0.06 -4.53 -9.84
N GLN A 160 -1.27 -4.08 -10.20
CA GLN A 160 -1.66 -3.85 -11.59
C GLN A 160 -2.69 -2.72 -11.66
N LEU A 161 -2.71 -2.02 -12.80
CA LEU A 161 -3.73 -1.03 -13.14
C LEU A 161 -4.32 -1.34 -14.51
N SER A 162 -5.61 -1.10 -14.67
CA SER A 162 -6.27 -0.96 -15.98
C SER A 162 -6.94 0.40 -16.07
N ILE A 163 -6.75 1.08 -17.20
CA ILE A 163 -7.24 2.42 -17.46
C ILE A 163 -8.29 2.29 -18.57
N ALA A 164 -9.55 2.63 -18.30
CA ALA A 164 -10.65 2.50 -19.24
C ALA A 164 -10.72 1.12 -19.93
N GLY A 165 -10.46 0.05 -19.18
CA GLY A 165 -10.46 -1.33 -19.66
C GLY A 165 -9.18 -1.77 -20.38
N GLN A 166 -8.24 -0.86 -20.65
CA GLN A 166 -6.92 -1.20 -21.21
C GLN A 166 -5.95 -1.59 -20.09
N PRO A 167 -5.20 -2.70 -20.20
CA PRO A 167 -4.13 -3.02 -19.27
C PRO A 167 -3.07 -1.91 -19.25
N GLY A 168 -2.71 -1.45 -18.06
CA GLY A 168 -1.66 -0.46 -17.87
C GLY A 168 -0.28 -1.10 -17.75
N THR A 169 0.73 -0.45 -18.32
CA THR A 169 2.14 -0.83 -18.21
C THR A 169 2.87 0.13 -17.29
N MET A 170 3.58 -0.37 -16.30
CA MET A 170 4.36 0.46 -15.36
C MET A 170 5.47 1.24 -16.09
N ILE A 171 5.66 2.51 -15.74
CA ILE A 171 6.73 3.36 -16.29
C ILE A 171 7.98 3.23 -15.43
N GLY A 172 8.98 2.50 -15.91
CA GLY A 172 10.28 2.37 -15.24
C GLY A 172 10.15 1.88 -13.80
N THR A 173 10.72 2.62 -12.85
CA THR A 173 10.61 2.36 -11.40
C THR A 173 9.46 3.13 -10.73
N THR A 174 8.68 3.90 -11.48
CA THR A 174 7.65 4.76 -10.90
C THR A 174 6.39 3.98 -10.51
N ALA A 175 5.50 4.59 -9.75
CA ALA A 175 4.15 4.08 -9.53
C ALA A 175 3.13 4.54 -10.58
N PHE A 176 3.57 5.08 -11.72
CA PHE A 176 2.68 5.39 -12.85
C PHE A 176 2.56 4.21 -13.80
N TYR A 177 1.33 3.98 -14.28
CA TYR A 177 1.02 2.99 -15.30
C TYR A 177 0.40 3.69 -16.50
N PHE A 178 0.85 3.37 -17.71
CA PHE A 178 0.34 3.97 -18.94
C PHE A 178 -0.44 3.00 -19.81
N ALA A 179 -1.40 3.54 -20.57
CA ALA A 179 -2.12 2.85 -21.63
C ALA A 179 -2.27 3.77 -22.85
N ASN A 180 -2.37 3.15 -24.04
CA ASN A 180 -2.57 3.84 -25.31
C ASN A 180 -4.01 3.71 -25.80
N PHE A 181 -4.54 4.77 -26.41
CA PHE A 181 -5.91 4.82 -26.91
C PHE A 181 -5.97 5.32 -28.35
N ALA A 182 -6.08 4.41 -29.32
CA ALA A 182 -6.07 4.75 -30.74
C ALA A 182 -7.24 5.67 -31.17
N LYS A 183 -8.38 5.60 -30.47
CA LYS A 183 -9.56 6.44 -30.72
C LYS A 183 -9.63 7.69 -29.84
N GLY A 184 -8.60 7.93 -29.03
CA GLY A 184 -8.61 8.93 -27.97
C GLY A 184 -9.46 8.51 -26.76
N LEU A 185 -9.03 8.94 -25.56
CA LEU A 185 -9.77 8.82 -24.32
C LEU A 185 -10.23 10.21 -23.85
N SER A 186 -11.52 10.35 -23.55
CA SER A 186 -12.01 11.49 -22.78
C SER A 186 -11.58 11.37 -21.33
N PHE A 187 -11.10 12.45 -20.72
CA PHE A 187 -10.71 12.45 -19.31
C PHE A 187 -11.89 12.63 -18.33
N THR A 188 -13.12 12.66 -18.83
CA THR A 188 -14.32 12.68 -17.99
C THR A 188 -14.73 11.27 -17.57
N ASN A 189 -14.97 11.06 -16.27
CA ASN A 189 -15.44 9.79 -15.70
C ASN A 189 -14.63 8.56 -16.17
N VAL A 190 -13.30 8.66 -16.14
CA VAL A 190 -12.41 7.57 -16.54
C VAL A 190 -12.44 6.48 -15.47
N PRO A 191 -12.84 5.23 -15.79
CA PRO A 191 -12.76 4.13 -14.84
C PRO A 191 -11.33 3.59 -14.81
N VAL A 192 -10.76 3.48 -13.61
CA VAL A 192 -9.44 2.89 -13.36
C VAL A 192 -9.61 1.74 -12.40
N THR A 193 -9.30 0.53 -12.86
CA THR A 193 -9.33 -0.68 -12.04
C THR A 193 -7.95 -0.93 -11.43
N VAL A 194 -7.87 -0.85 -10.11
CA VAL A 194 -6.68 -1.15 -9.32
C VAL A 194 -6.76 -2.59 -8.85
N THR A 195 -5.72 -3.38 -9.13
CA THR A 195 -5.51 -4.67 -8.48
C THR A 195 -4.51 -4.48 -7.35
N SER A 196 -4.90 -4.83 -6.13
CA SER A 196 -4.02 -4.73 -4.97
C SER A 196 -2.93 -5.80 -5.00
N VAL A 197 -1.92 -5.67 -4.13
CA VAL A 197 -0.90 -6.72 -3.96
C VAL A 197 -1.53 -8.04 -3.48
N GLY A 198 -2.64 -7.98 -2.74
CA GLY A 198 -3.43 -9.15 -2.34
C GLY A 198 -4.39 -9.67 -3.42
N GLY A 199 -4.40 -9.10 -4.63
CA GLY A 199 -5.24 -9.54 -5.74
C GLY A 199 -6.67 -9.00 -5.75
N VAL A 200 -7.06 -8.17 -4.77
CA VAL A 200 -8.38 -7.54 -4.74
C VAL A 200 -8.47 -6.48 -5.84
N LYS A 201 -9.54 -6.52 -6.63
CA LYS A 201 -9.80 -5.55 -7.70
C LYS A 201 -10.84 -4.53 -7.28
N THR A 202 -10.51 -3.26 -7.40
CA THR A 202 -11.43 -2.14 -7.13
C THR A 202 -11.37 -1.15 -8.28
N THR A 203 -12.54 -0.73 -8.79
CA THR A 203 -12.65 0.30 -9.83
C THR A 203 -13.00 1.63 -9.20
N TYR A 204 -12.20 2.65 -9.50
CA TYR A 204 -12.51 4.04 -9.17
C TYR A 204 -12.78 4.83 -10.44
N THR A 205 -13.66 5.82 -10.37
CA THR A 205 -14.05 6.62 -11.53
C THR A 205 -13.88 8.09 -11.20
N ALA A 206 -13.08 8.80 -12.00
CA ALA A 206 -12.83 10.22 -11.76
C ALA A 206 -12.72 11.01 -13.08
N THR A 207 -12.99 12.31 -13.00
CA THR A 207 -12.61 13.25 -14.06
C THR A 207 -11.15 13.66 -13.85
N LEU A 208 -10.27 13.17 -14.72
CA LEU A 208 -8.82 13.34 -14.59
C LEU A 208 -8.38 14.69 -15.16
N LYS A 209 -7.40 15.31 -14.49
CA LYS A 209 -6.77 16.56 -14.91
C LYS A 209 -5.26 16.39 -14.94
N VAL A 210 -4.63 16.82 -16.03
CA VAL A 210 -3.18 16.64 -16.22
C VAL A 210 -2.43 17.29 -15.08
N ASN A 211 -1.46 16.56 -14.53
CA ASN A 211 -0.64 16.96 -13.40
C ASN A 211 -1.44 17.23 -12.09
N GLN A 212 -2.57 16.55 -11.91
CA GLN A 212 -3.38 16.64 -10.70
C GLN A 212 -3.80 15.26 -10.22
N CYS A 213 -4.05 15.16 -8.91
CA CYS A 213 -4.71 14.02 -8.29
C CYS A 213 -6.18 14.35 -8.02
N THR A 214 -7.06 13.47 -8.43
CA THR A 214 -8.50 13.59 -8.21
C THR A 214 -8.95 12.47 -7.28
N THR A 215 -9.61 12.82 -6.18
CA THR A 215 -10.21 11.85 -5.28
C THR A 215 -11.19 10.97 -6.05
N ALA A 216 -11.16 9.67 -5.76
CA ALA A 216 -11.77 8.63 -6.56
C ALA A 216 -12.83 7.84 -5.78
#